data_AF-A0A2E8RPB2-F1
#
_entry.id   AF-A0A2E8RPB2-F1
#
_cell.length_a   1.000
_cell.length_b   1.000
_cell.length_c   1.000
_cell.angle_alpha   90.00
_cell.angle_beta   90.00
_cell.angle_gamma   90.00
#
_symmetry.space_group_name_H-M   'P 1'
#
loop_
_entity.id
_entity.type
_entity.pdbx_description
1 polymer ?
#
loop_
_entity_poly.entity_id
_entity_poly.type
_entity_poly.pdbx_seq_one_letter_code
_entity_poly.pdbx_strand_id
1 'polypeptide(L)' 'MPQNKFATEPQVQVIEQPYFENAERVNGQLAMIGFVAAIGSYIITGQIIPGLF' A
#
# COMPACT_ATOMS: atom_id res chain seq x y z
N MET A 1 -22.29 -46.49 -2.06
CA MET A 1 -22.26 -45.13 -1.47
C MET A 1 -21.08 -44.41 -2.10
N PRO A 2 -21.23 -43.19 -2.66
CA PRO A 2 -20.08 -42.51 -3.27
C PRO A 2 -19.12 -42.07 -2.16
N GLN A 3 -17.86 -42.43 -2.34
CA GLN A 3 -16.77 -42.21 -1.41
C GLN A 3 -16.17 -40.82 -1.66
N ASN A 4 -16.73 -39.76 -1.06
CA ASN A 4 -16.03 -38.48 -0.97
C ASN A 4 -15.03 -38.58 0.20
N LYS A 5 -13.78 -38.92 -0.11
CA LYS A 5 -12.71 -39.18 0.90
C LYS A 5 -11.50 -38.26 0.72
N PHE A 6 -11.69 -37.07 0.18
CA PHE A 6 -10.60 -36.10 0.06
C PHE A 6 -11.06 -34.76 0.60
N ALA A 7 -10.46 -34.33 1.71
CA ALA A 7 -10.58 -32.96 2.18
C ALA A 7 -9.92 -32.06 1.12
N THR A 8 -10.69 -31.15 0.52
CA THR A 8 -10.16 -30.09 -0.34
C THR A 8 -9.50 -29.05 0.55
N GLU A 9 -8.33 -29.38 1.09
CA GLU A 9 -7.52 -28.44 1.85
C GLU A 9 -6.81 -27.48 0.88
N PRO A 10 -6.79 -26.17 1.14
CA PRO A 10 -6.02 -25.25 0.32
C PRO A 10 -4.54 -25.64 0.42
N GLN A 11 -3.89 -25.83 -0.73
CA GLN A 11 -2.46 -26.04 -0.76
C GLN A 11 -1.77 -24.78 -0.24
N VAL A 12 -0.98 -24.92 0.82
CA VAL A 12 -0.14 -23.83 1.33
C VAL A 12 0.96 -23.59 0.30
N GLN A 13 0.75 -22.58 -0.54
CA GLN A 13 1.71 -22.14 -1.54
C GLN A 13 2.66 -21.12 -0.91
N VAL A 14 3.95 -21.39 -0.98
CA VAL A 14 4.97 -20.40 -0.65
C VAL A 14 5.07 -19.44 -1.82
N ILE A 15 4.39 -18.30 -1.70
CA ILE A 15 4.44 -17.24 -2.71
C ILE A 15 5.68 -16.40 -2.39
N GLU A 16 6.68 -16.44 -3.27
CA GLU A 16 7.79 -15.51 -3.21
C GLU A 16 7.28 -14.11 -3.58
N GLN A 17 7.12 -13.26 -2.57
CA GLN A 17 6.73 -11.88 -2.76
C GLN A 17 7.97 -10.99 -2.67
N PRO A 18 8.24 -10.14 -3.67
CA PRO A 18 9.37 -9.21 -3.62
C PRO A 18 9.04 -8.08 -2.63
N TYR A 19 9.33 -8.33 -1.35
CA TYR A 19 9.01 -7.42 -0.25
C TYR A 19 9.64 -6.03 -0.45
N PHE A 20 10.91 -5.98 -0.87
CA PHE A 20 11.64 -4.72 -1.06
C PHE A 20 11.08 -3.89 -2.21
N GLU A 21 10.78 -4.51 -3.36
CA GLU A 21 10.20 -3.81 -4.52
C GLU A 21 8.82 -3.22 -4.19
N ASN A 22 8.00 -3.99 -3.48
CA ASN A 22 6.69 -3.52 -3.01
C ASN A 22 6.84 -2.36 -2.01
N ALA A 23 7.80 -2.44 -1.09
CA ALA A 23 8.06 -1.37 -0.12
C ALA A 23 8.51 -0.08 -0.82
N GLU A 24 9.43 -0.16 -1.78
CA GLU A 24 9.87 1.00 -2.58
C GLU A 24 8.72 1.63 -3.37
N ARG A 25 7.87 0.81 -3.99
CA ARG A 25 6.69 1.27 -4.72
C ARG A 25 5.71 2.01 -3.82
N VAL A 26 5.41 1.45 -2.65
CA VAL A 26 4.50 2.07 -1.67
C VAL A 26 5.09 3.37 -1.15
N ASN A 27 6.38 3.39 -0.78
CA ASN A 27 7.06 4.60 -0.33
C ASN A 27 7.04 5.70 -1.41
N GLY A 28 7.28 5.35 -2.67
CA GLY A 28 7.19 6.28 -3.79
C GLY A 28 5.79 6.85 -3.97
N GLN A 29 4.75 6.03 -3.86
CA GLN A 29 3.35 6.47 -3.94
C GLN A 29 3.00 7.45 -2.82
N LEU A 30 3.37 7.12 -1.57
CA LEU A 30 3.14 7.98 -0.42
C LEU A 30 3.88 9.32 -0.55
N ALA A 31 5.11 9.31 -1.05
CA ALA A 31 5.89 10.52 -1.30
C ALA A 31 5.23 11.42 -2.37
N MET A 32 4.76 10.84 -3.48
CA MET A 32 4.05 11.60 -4.52
C MET A 32 2.74 12.21 -4.00
N ILE A 33 1.96 11.45 -3.22
CA ILE A 33 0.74 11.96 -2.58
C ILE A 33 1.08 13.11 -1.62
N GLY A 34 2.11 12.94 -0.78
CA GLY A 34 2.57 13.97 0.15
C GLY A 34 3.00 15.25 -0.56
N PHE A 35 3.69 15.13 -1.70
CA PHE A 35 4.10 16.29 -2.50
C PHE A 35 2.91 17.05 -3.09
N VAL A 36 1.95 16.34 -3.71
CA VAL A 36 0.74 16.97 -4.26
C VAL A 36 -0.10 17.60 -3.15
N ALA A 37 -0.23 16.93 -2.01
CA ALA A 37 -0.92 17.46 -0.84
C ALA A 37 -0.24 18.73 -0.29
N ALA A 38 1.09 18.77 -0.25
CA ALA A 38 1.84 19.95 0.18
C ALA A 38 1.60 21.16 -0.74
N ILE A 39 1.60 20.93 -2.06
CA ILE A 39 1.25 21.97 -3.04
C ILE A 39 -0.20 22.44 -2.85
N GLY A 40 -1.13 21.49 -2.77
CA GLY A 40 -2.55 21.79 -2.57
C GLY A 40 -2.80 22.59 -1.29
N SER A 41 -2.12 22.22 -0.19
CA SER A 41 -2.15 22.93 1.08
C SER A 41 -1.70 24.38 0.92
N TYR A 42 -0.57 24.61 0.24
CA TYR A 42 -0.05 25.95 0.02
C TYR A 42 -1.01 26.81 -0.81
N ILE A 43 -1.62 26.24 -1.86
CA ILE A 43 -2.58 26.96 -2.72
C ILE A 43 -3.82 27.37 -1.93
N ILE A 44 -4.35 26.51 -1.06
CA ILE A 44 -5.62 26.74 -0.38
C ILE A 44 -5.45 27.57 0.90
N THR A 45 -4.40 27.28 1.67
CA THR A 45 -4.21 27.83 3.03
C THR A 45 -3.08 28.85 3.11
N GLY A 46 -2.24 28.96 2.08
CA GLY A 46 -1.01 29.77 2.10
C GLY A 46 0.13 29.15 2.92
N GLN A 47 -0.07 27.94 3.48
CA GLN A 47 0.89 27.25 4.33
C GLN A 47 1.21 25.86 3.75
N ILE A 48 2.50 25.50 3.71
CA ILE A 48 2.91 24.15 3.26
C ILE A 48 2.48 23.08 4.27
N ILE A 49 2.59 23.38 5.57
CA ILE A 49 2.05 22.53 6.64
C ILE A 49 1.15 23.41 7.52
N PRO A 50 -0.17 23.25 7.44
CA PRO A 50 -1.09 24.04 8.25
C PRO A 50 -0.92 23.74 9.73
N GLY A 51 -0.83 24.79 10.56
CA GLY A 51 -0.78 24.66 12.02
C GLY A 51 0.59 24.33 12.62
N LEU A 52 1.68 24.30 11.83
CA LEU A 52 3.04 24.49 12.36
C LEU A 52 3.34 25.99 12.37
N PHE A 53 3.54 26.55 13.57
CA PHE A 53 3.83 27.98 13.80
C PHE A 53 5.33 28.21 13.99
#